data_AF-A0A821YLZ0-F1
#
_entry.id   AF-A0A821YLZ0-F1
#
_cell.length_a   1.000
_cell.length_b   1.000
_cell.length_c   1.000
_cell.angle_alpha   90.00
_cell.angle_beta   90.00
_cell.angle_gamma   90.00
#
_symmetry.space_group_name_H-M   'P 1'
#
loop_
_entity.id
_entity.type
_entity.pdbx_description
1 polymer ?
#
loop_
_entity_poly.entity_id
_entity_poly.type
_entity_poly.pdbx_seq_one_letter_code
_entity_poly.pdbx_strand_id
1 'polypeptide(L)'
;ILDFGLARVASNGAHTEYVSTRWWRAPEIYLNEKKYNEKVDVWSVGCIMAELILLKPLFPGKDTIDQLNKIFDIIGTPDPTTIQKICTAEAFAYISQMDPKPKRDFNELFGFKYDPLTGTIISGISPEGIDLLDRLLSFDPDQRPTAEKALGHPFLGFYHDPIDEPTIGPMIDEHQNAEYSKEQWKSIVWQMVEEFLPPSWVNQDLINDS
;
A
#
# COMPACT_ATOMS: atom_id res chain seq x y z
N ILE A 1 5.13 -11.05 2.59
CA ILE A 1 5.65 -9.66 2.64
C ILE A 1 7.16 -9.76 2.76
N LEU A 2 7.91 -9.07 1.89
CA LEU A 2 9.37 -9.15 1.80
C LEU A 2 9.94 -7.74 1.57
N ASP A 3 11.26 -7.60 1.64
CA ASP A 3 12.00 -6.35 1.40
C ASP A 3 11.64 -5.19 2.36
N PHE A 4 12.06 -5.36 3.62
CA PHE A 4 11.90 -4.34 4.66
C PHE A 4 13.02 -3.29 4.65
N GLY A 5 13.93 -3.29 3.66
CA GLY A 5 15.11 -2.41 3.64
C GLY A 5 14.78 -0.92 3.54
N LEU A 6 13.61 -0.60 3.00
CA LEU A 6 13.08 0.77 2.89
C LEU A 6 11.92 1.04 3.87
N ALA A 7 11.55 0.06 4.71
CA ALA A 7 10.47 0.22 5.67
C ALA A 7 10.82 1.30 6.72
N ARG A 8 9.80 1.98 7.22
CA ARG A 8 9.92 3.02 8.26
C ARG A 8 8.76 2.90 9.24
N VAL A 9 9.04 3.18 10.50
CA VAL A 9 8.01 3.45 11.50
C VAL A 9 7.33 4.77 11.13
N ALA A 10 6.01 4.75 11.04
CA ALA A 10 5.20 5.94 10.81
C ALA A 10 5.53 7.00 11.88
N SER A 11 6.07 8.14 11.45
CA SER A 11 6.47 9.24 12.33
C SER A 11 6.26 10.58 11.62
N ASN A 12 6.16 11.67 12.38
CA ASN A 12 5.97 13.04 11.85
C ASN A 12 7.22 13.61 11.14
N GLY A 13 8.21 12.77 10.82
CA GLY A 13 9.51 13.16 10.26
C GLY A 13 9.51 13.26 8.74
N ALA A 14 10.61 13.79 8.19
CA ALA A 14 10.83 13.85 6.75
C ALA A 14 10.90 12.43 6.19
N HIS A 15 9.95 12.11 5.32
CA HIS A 15 9.92 10.85 4.62
C HIS A 15 10.99 10.81 3.51
N THR A 16 11.60 9.64 3.29
CA THR A 16 12.62 9.45 2.26
C THR A 16 12.02 9.47 0.85
N GLU A 17 12.82 9.92 -0.11
CA GLU A 17 12.52 9.77 -1.53
C GLU A 17 12.24 8.30 -1.86
N TYR A 18 11.02 8.01 -2.31
CA TYR A 18 10.54 6.64 -2.44
C TYR A 18 11.14 5.98 -3.69
N VAL A 19 11.99 4.97 -3.51
CA VAL A 19 12.64 4.20 -4.58
C VAL A 19 12.00 2.81 -4.70
N SER A 20 10.77 2.75 -5.20
CA SER A 20 10.07 1.48 -5.50
C SER A 20 9.33 1.56 -6.84
N THR A 21 8.78 0.46 -7.35
CA THR A 21 7.98 0.50 -8.58
C THR A 21 6.76 1.40 -8.39
N ARG A 22 6.54 2.30 -9.36
CA ARG A 22 5.55 3.39 -9.26
C ARG A 22 4.09 2.91 -9.22
N TRP A 23 3.82 1.73 -9.78
CA TRP A 23 2.47 1.29 -10.12
C TRP A 23 1.54 1.01 -8.93
N TRP A 24 2.09 0.74 -7.75
CA TRP A 24 1.33 0.47 -6.53
C TRP A 24 1.35 1.64 -5.54
N ARG A 25 2.05 2.75 -5.83
CA ARG A 25 2.16 3.86 -4.89
C ARG A 25 0.86 4.66 -4.79
N ALA A 26 0.54 5.09 -3.59
CA ALA A 26 -0.63 5.91 -3.29
C ALA A 26 -0.51 7.33 -3.86
N PRO A 27 -1.63 7.99 -4.23
CA PRO A 27 -1.61 9.31 -4.85
C PRO A 27 -0.96 10.37 -3.94
N GLU A 28 -1.21 10.33 -2.64
CA GLU A 28 -0.68 11.31 -1.68
C GLU A 28 0.85 11.35 -1.61
N ILE A 29 1.53 10.26 -1.98
CA ILE A 29 3.00 10.23 -2.07
C ILE A 29 3.51 11.26 -3.10
N TYR A 30 2.79 11.46 -4.20
CA TYR A 30 3.17 12.44 -5.23
C TYR A 30 2.71 13.86 -4.91
N LEU A 31 1.69 13.99 -4.07
CA LEU A 31 0.98 15.25 -3.82
C LEU A 31 1.50 15.96 -2.58
N ASN A 32 2.04 15.20 -1.62
CA ASN A 32 2.68 15.72 -0.42
C ASN A 32 3.62 14.66 0.19
N GLU A 33 4.86 14.66 -0.30
CA GLU A 33 5.90 13.73 0.14
C GLU A 33 6.17 13.76 1.66
N LYS A 34 5.81 14.85 2.35
CA LYS A 34 6.07 15.03 3.79
C LYS A 34 4.92 14.59 4.69
N LYS A 35 3.80 14.13 4.14
CA LYS A 35 2.60 13.82 4.91
C LYS A 35 1.90 12.58 4.38
N TYR A 36 2.45 11.42 4.72
CA TYR A 36 1.79 10.13 4.49
C TYR A 36 1.92 9.22 5.73
N ASN A 37 1.09 8.17 5.78
CA ASN A 37 1.04 7.22 6.89
C ASN A 37 0.87 5.79 6.37
N GLU A 38 0.54 4.83 7.23
CA GLU A 38 0.36 3.42 6.88
C GLU A 38 -0.74 3.16 5.83
N LYS A 39 -1.60 4.15 5.54
CA LYS A 39 -2.66 4.05 4.51
C LYS A 39 -2.11 3.97 3.09
N VAL A 40 -0.84 4.30 2.87
CA VAL A 40 -0.18 4.08 1.57
C VAL A 40 -0.04 2.59 1.24
N ASP A 41 0.13 1.75 2.26
CA ASP A 41 0.24 0.30 2.10
C ASP A 41 -1.15 -0.29 1.79
N VAL A 42 -2.21 0.25 2.40
CA VAL A 42 -3.60 -0.14 2.12
C VAL A 42 -3.98 0.13 0.65
N TRP A 43 -3.54 1.27 0.10
CA TRP A 43 -3.70 1.54 -1.33
C TRP A 43 -2.94 0.53 -2.19
N SER A 44 -1.69 0.22 -1.81
CA SER A 44 -0.86 -0.76 -2.52
C SER A 44 -1.54 -2.14 -2.57
N VAL A 45 -2.18 -2.56 -1.47
CA VAL A 45 -3.01 -3.77 -1.41
C VAL A 45 -4.19 -3.70 -2.37
N GLY A 46 -4.88 -2.56 -2.46
CA GLY A 46 -5.95 -2.35 -3.46
C GLY A 46 -5.44 -2.51 -4.90
N CYS A 47 -4.27 -1.95 -5.22
CA CYS A 47 -3.65 -2.11 -6.54
C CYS A 47 -3.30 -3.58 -6.84
N ILE A 48 -2.76 -4.31 -5.86
CA ILE A 48 -2.44 -5.75 -6.00
C ILE A 48 -3.73 -6.56 -6.19
N MET A 49 -4.77 -6.29 -5.40
CA MET A 49 -6.07 -6.97 -5.51
C MET A 49 -6.68 -6.77 -6.90
N ALA A 50 -6.68 -5.54 -7.41
CA ALA A 50 -7.12 -5.23 -8.77
C ALA A 50 -6.29 -5.96 -9.83
N GLU A 51 -4.97 -6.02 -9.66
CA GLU A 51 -4.06 -6.71 -10.57
C GLU A 51 -4.27 -8.22 -10.59
N LEU A 52 -4.55 -8.85 -9.45
CA LEU A 52 -4.91 -10.27 -9.38
C LEU A 52 -6.21 -10.56 -10.14
N ILE A 53 -7.18 -9.64 -10.11
CA ILE A 53 -8.45 -9.76 -10.83
C ILE A 53 -8.26 -9.55 -12.35
N LEU A 54 -7.45 -8.56 -12.73
CA LEU A 54 -7.26 -8.14 -14.12
C LEU A 54 -6.10 -8.86 -14.84
N LEU A 55 -5.24 -9.56 -14.10
CA LEU A 55 -3.98 -10.17 -14.54
C LEU A 55 -3.03 -9.16 -15.21
N LYS A 56 -3.15 -7.88 -14.85
CA LYS A 56 -2.29 -6.79 -15.33
C LYS A 56 -2.30 -5.64 -14.32
N PRO A 57 -1.23 -4.83 -14.25
CA PRO A 57 -1.17 -3.69 -13.34
C PRO A 57 -2.33 -2.72 -13.58
N LEU A 58 -2.92 -2.21 -12.50
CA LEU A 58 -4.03 -1.25 -12.59
C LEU A 58 -3.55 0.13 -13.07
N PHE A 59 -2.39 0.60 -12.57
CA PHE A 59 -1.84 1.92 -12.87
C PHE A 59 -0.40 1.85 -13.41
N PRO A 60 -0.18 1.39 -14.65
CA PRO A 60 1.17 1.25 -15.21
C PRO A 60 1.73 2.58 -15.74
N GLY A 61 1.94 3.57 -14.86
CA GLY A 61 2.45 4.90 -15.22
C GLY A 61 3.95 4.93 -15.56
N LYS A 62 4.32 5.68 -16.60
CA LYS A 62 5.70 5.84 -17.07
C LYS A 62 6.49 6.85 -16.24
N ASP A 63 5.83 7.91 -15.80
CA ASP A 63 6.36 8.96 -14.95
C ASP A 63 5.30 9.41 -13.93
N THR A 64 5.61 10.39 -13.09
CA THR A 64 4.70 10.88 -12.04
C THR A 64 3.39 11.43 -12.60
N ILE A 65 3.45 12.15 -13.71
CA ILE A 65 2.29 12.79 -14.31
C ILE A 65 1.39 11.75 -14.99
N ASP A 66 1.99 10.82 -15.73
CA ASP A 66 1.26 9.69 -16.34
C ASP A 66 0.64 8.78 -15.26
N GLN A 67 1.34 8.55 -14.14
CA GLN A 67 0.81 7.79 -13.01
C GLN A 67 -0.44 8.45 -12.42
N LEU A 68 -0.38 9.75 -12.09
CA LEU A 68 -1.52 10.49 -11.55
C LEU A 68 -2.70 10.50 -12.52
N ASN A 69 -2.43 10.70 -13.82
CA ASN A 69 -3.48 10.64 -14.84
C ASN A 69 -4.19 9.28 -14.88
N LYS A 70 -3.43 8.17 -14.83
CA LYS A 70 -4.00 6.81 -14.79
C LYS A 70 -4.83 6.56 -13.54
N ILE A 71 -4.40 7.10 -12.40
CA ILE A 71 -5.17 7.06 -11.16
C ILE A 71 -6.51 7.79 -11.37
N PHE A 72 -6.48 9.04 -11.83
CA PHE A 72 -7.69 9.83 -12.08
C PHE A 72 -8.61 9.23 -13.14
N ASP A 73 -8.07 8.52 -14.14
CA ASP A 73 -8.87 7.83 -15.16
C ASP A 73 -9.75 6.70 -14.60
N ILE A 74 -9.42 6.15 -13.42
CA ILE A 74 -10.17 5.07 -12.79
C ILE A 74 -10.95 5.57 -11.59
N ILE A 75 -10.29 6.25 -10.65
CA ILE A 75 -10.90 6.66 -9.38
C ILE A 75 -11.50 8.06 -9.42
N GLY A 76 -11.35 8.78 -10.52
CA GLY A 76 -11.85 10.14 -10.71
C GLY A 76 -10.89 11.21 -10.15
N THR A 77 -11.13 12.45 -10.55
CA THR A 77 -10.44 13.61 -9.96
C THR A 77 -11.03 13.90 -8.58
N PRO A 78 -10.20 14.10 -7.53
CA PRO A 78 -10.68 14.49 -6.21
C PRO A 78 -11.39 15.84 -6.22
N ASP A 79 -12.33 16.03 -5.29
CA ASP A 79 -12.95 17.33 -5.09
C ASP A 79 -11.95 18.32 -4.43
N PRO A 80 -12.16 19.64 -4.58
CA PRO A 80 -11.24 20.65 -4.06
C PRO A 80 -10.96 20.54 -2.55
N THR A 81 -11.91 20.07 -1.74
CA THR A 81 -11.71 19.94 -0.29
C THR A 81 -10.73 18.81 0.04
N THR A 82 -10.85 17.69 -0.68
CA THR A 82 -9.91 16.58 -0.59
C THR A 82 -8.52 16.99 -1.07
N ILE A 83 -8.43 17.72 -2.20
CA ILE A 83 -7.13 18.21 -2.72
C ILE A 83 -6.46 19.11 -1.68
N GLN A 84 -7.17 20.09 -1.11
CA GLN A 84 -6.59 21.03 -0.14
C GLN A 84 -6.06 20.34 1.12
N LYS A 85 -6.67 19.23 1.53
CA LYS A 85 -6.26 18.47 2.72
C LYS A 85 -4.94 17.71 2.52
N ILE A 86 -4.72 17.19 1.32
CA ILE A 86 -3.65 16.22 1.05
C ILE A 86 -2.54 16.76 0.13
N CYS A 87 -2.73 17.87 -0.57
CA CYS A 87 -1.78 18.41 -1.55
C CYS A 87 -0.96 19.57 -0.99
N THR A 88 0.25 19.74 -1.52
CA THR A 88 0.95 21.04 -1.45
C THR A 88 0.26 22.09 -2.33
N ALA A 89 0.62 23.37 -2.17
CA ALA A 89 0.07 24.45 -2.99
C ALA A 89 0.36 24.25 -4.49
N GLU A 90 1.53 23.70 -4.82
CA GLU A 90 1.96 23.42 -6.19
C GLU A 90 1.14 22.28 -6.80
N ALA A 91 0.97 21.18 -6.07
CA ALA A 91 0.15 20.05 -6.52
C ALA A 91 -1.33 20.44 -6.70
N PHE A 92 -1.86 21.28 -5.80
CA PHE A 92 -3.21 21.84 -5.93
C PHE A 92 -3.35 22.66 -7.22
N ALA A 93 -2.39 23.55 -7.52
CA ALA A 93 -2.43 24.38 -8.72
C ALA A 93 -2.36 23.55 -10.01
N TYR A 94 -1.62 22.44 -10.00
CA TYR A 94 -1.57 21.50 -11.13
C TYR A 94 -2.90 20.78 -11.34
N ILE A 95 -3.46 20.15 -10.30
CA ILE A 95 -4.72 19.39 -10.41
C ILE A 95 -5.88 20.32 -10.78
N SER A 96 -5.90 21.55 -10.27
CA SER A 96 -6.97 22.52 -10.54
C SER A 96 -7.06 22.96 -12.02
N GLN A 97 -6.01 22.72 -12.81
CA GLN A 97 -6.00 23.01 -14.24
C GLN A 97 -6.45 21.82 -15.10
N MET A 98 -6.66 20.65 -14.50
CA MET A 98 -7.09 19.45 -15.20
C MET A 98 -8.61 19.42 -15.37
N ASP A 99 -9.08 18.86 -16.48
CA ASP A 99 -10.50 18.58 -16.66
C ASP A 99 -10.96 17.54 -15.63
N PRO A 100 -12.06 17.79 -14.89
CA PRO A 100 -12.60 16.83 -13.93
C PRO A 100 -12.96 15.50 -14.60
N LYS A 101 -12.57 14.39 -13.97
CA LYS A 101 -12.88 13.03 -14.44
C LYS A 101 -13.81 12.35 -13.44
N PRO A 102 -14.93 11.75 -13.89
CA PRO A 102 -15.76 10.95 -13.02
C PRO A 102 -15.04 9.65 -12.66
N LYS A 103 -15.33 9.12 -11.47
CA LYS A 103 -14.94 7.76 -11.09
C LYS A 103 -15.63 6.76 -12.02
N ARG A 104 -14.88 5.75 -12.46
CA ARG A 104 -15.43 4.65 -13.27
C ARG A 104 -16.26 3.71 -12.40
N ASP A 105 -17.25 3.07 -13.00
CA ASP A 105 -18.01 2.02 -12.31
C ASP A 105 -17.13 0.79 -12.12
N PHE A 106 -16.88 0.45 -10.85
CA PHE A 106 -16.08 -0.72 -10.50
C PHE A 106 -16.79 -2.03 -10.80
N ASN A 107 -18.12 -2.05 -10.89
CA ASN A 107 -18.87 -3.24 -11.31
C ASN A 107 -18.54 -3.59 -12.78
N GLU A 108 -18.45 -2.59 -13.66
CA GLU A 108 -18.06 -2.82 -15.05
C GLU A 108 -16.60 -3.24 -15.19
N LEU A 109 -15.72 -2.68 -14.35
CA LEU A 109 -14.29 -2.95 -14.41
C LEU A 109 -13.93 -4.34 -13.86
N PHE A 110 -14.43 -4.65 -12.67
CA PHE A 110 -13.99 -5.77 -11.84
C PHE A 110 -15.07 -6.83 -11.59
N GLY A 111 -16.31 -6.60 -12.03
CA GLY A 111 -17.37 -7.61 -11.97
C GLY A 111 -17.06 -8.83 -12.84
N PHE A 112 -17.79 -9.92 -12.57
CA PHE A 112 -17.60 -11.18 -13.29
C PHE A 112 -17.80 -11.03 -14.79
N LYS A 113 -16.81 -11.50 -15.53
CA LYS A 113 -16.82 -11.61 -17.00
C LYS A 113 -16.88 -13.08 -17.36
N TYR A 114 -17.78 -13.42 -18.25
CA TYR A 114 -18.05 -14.80 -18.64
C TYR A 114 -17.60 -15.03 -20.08
N ASP A 115 -17.09 -16.22 -20.33
CA ASP A 115 -16.84 -16.70 -21.69
C ASP A 115 -18.19 -16.90 -22.40
N PRO A 116 -18.44 -16.24 -23.54
CA PRO A 116 -19.73 -16.34 -24.22
C PRO A 116 -20.06 -17.74 -24.76
N LEU A 117 -19.05 -18.61 -24.95
CA LEU A 117 -19.21 -19.94 -25.51
C LEU A 117 -19.39 -21.00 -24.43
N THR A 118 -18.64 -20.89 -23.32
CA THR A 118 -18.66 -21.90 -22.25
C THR A 118 -19.49 -21.49 -21.04
N GLY A 119 -19.79 -20.19 -20.89
CA GLY A 119 -20.44 -19.64 -19.70
C GLY A 119 -19.56 -19.65 -18.45
N THR A 120 -18.27 -19.99 -18.57
CA THR A 120 -17.34 -20.02 -17.43
C THR A 120 -16.84 -18.61 -17.11
N ILE A 121 -16.53 -18.35 -15.83
CA ILE A 121 -15.92 -17.09 -15.41
C ILE A 121 -14.51 -17.00 -15.99
N ILE A 122 -14.23 -15.90 -16.69
CA ILE A 122 -12.89 -15.54 -17.21
C ILE A 122 -12.14 -14.72 -16.16
N SER A 123 -12.82 -13.75 -15.55
CA SER A 123 -12.24 -12.86 -14.55
C SER A 123 -13.34 -12.16 -13.76
N GLY A 124 -12.93 -11.43 -12.73
CA GLY A 124 -13.81 -10.63 -11.90
C GLY A 124 -13.95 -11.18 -10.49
N ILE A 125 -14.72 -10.45 -9.69
CA ILE A 125 -14.86 -10.67 -8.26
C ILE A 125 -16.32 -10.44 -7.84
N SER A 126 -16.68 -10.93 -6.65
CA SER A 126 -18.03 -10.73 -6.11
C SER A 126 -18.31 -9.25 -5.78
N PRO A 127 -19.58 -8.85 -5.65
CA PRO A 127 -19.95 -7.50 -5.21
C PRO A 127 -19.27 -7.07 -3.90
N GLU A 128 -19.11 -7.98 -2.93
CA GLU A 128 -18.41 -7.70 -1.68
C GLU A 128 -16.92 -7.43 -1.92
N GLY A 129 -16.29 -8.13 -2.86
CA GLY A 129 -14.90 -7.86 -3.20
C GLY A 129 -14.72 -6.56 -3.99
N ILE A 130 -15.71 -6.16 -4.78
CA ILE A 130 -15.76 -4.82 -5.38
C ILE A 130 -15.88 -3.76 -4.29
N ASP A 131 -16.77 -3.94 -3.30
CA ASP A 131 -16.92 -3.00 -2.18
C ASP A 131 -15.61 -2.86 -1.39
N LEU A 132 -14.93 -3.97 -1.09
CA LEU A 132 -13.62 -3.93 -0.44
C LEU A 132 -12.60 -3.16 -1.30
N LEU A 133 -12.48 -3.51 -2.58
CA LEU A 133 -11.54 -2.87 -3.50
C LEU A 133 -11.78 -1.36 -3.60
N ASP A 134 -13.04 -0.94 -3.62
CA ASP A 134 -13.44 0.47 -3.68
C ASP A 134 -12.99 1.25 -2.45
N ARG A 135 -13.12 0.65 -1.26
CA ARG A 135 -12.64 1.22 0.01
C ARG A 135 -11.12 1.31 0.05
N LEU A 136 -10.42 0.28 -0.41
CA LEU A 136 -8.95 0.25 -0.46
C LEU A 136 -8.39 1.33 -1.42
N LEU A 137 -9.07 1.55 -2.56
CA LEU A 137 -8.69 2.51 -3.59
C LEU A 137 -9.37 3.89 -3.44
N SER A 138 -9.70 4.29 -2.20
CA SER A 138 -10.18 5.64 -1.92
C SER A 138 -9.06 6.68 -2.08
N PHE A 139 -9.35 7.80 -2.74
CA PHE A 139 -8.34 8.85 -2.95
C PHE A 139 -7.89 9.48 -1.63
N ASP A 140 -8.83 9.90 -0.78
CA ASP A 140 -8.56 10.40 0.57
C ASP A 140 -8.07 9.24 1.47
N PRO A 141 -6.84 9.28 2.00
CA PRO A 141 -6.29 8.23 2.85
C PRO A 141 -7.13 7.97 4.10
N ASP A 142 -7.83 8.99 4.63
CA ASP A 142 -8.67 8.83 5.83
C ASP A 142 -9.94 8.03 5.57
N GLN A 143 -10.35 7.91 4.30
CA GLN A 143 -11.48 7.06 3.90
C GLN A 143 -11.07 5.60 3.69
N ARG A 144 -9.76 5.32 3.61
CA ARG A 144 -9.27 3.94 3.51
C ARG A 144 -9.38 3.24 4.87
N PRO A 145 -9.81 1.96 4.91
CA PRO A 145 -9.83 1.19 6.15
C PRO A 145 -8.42 1.00 6.70
N THR A 146 -8.28 0.67 7.98
CA THR A 146 -7.02 0.08 8.47
C THR A 146 -6.93 -1.37 7.96
N ALA A 147 -5.74 -1.96 7.93
CA ALA A 147 -5.59 -3.38 7.58
C ALA A 147 -6.50 -4.27 8.46
N GLU A 148 -6.53 -4.00 9.76
CA GLU A 148 -7.44 -4.66 10.72
C GLU A 148 -8.92 -4.52 10.33
N LYS A 149 -9.39 -3.30 10.01
CA LYS A 149 -10.77 -3.08 9.55
C LYS A 149 -11.07 -3.78 8.22
N ALA A 150 -10.07 -3.91 7.35
CA ALA A 150 -10.21 -4.60 6.08
C ALA A 150 -10.32 -6.12 6.27
N LEU A 151 -9.61 -6.71 7.24
CA LEU A 151 -9.72 -8.14 7.58
C LEU A 151 -11.14 -8.52 8.03
N GLY A 152 -11.79 -7.65 8.82
CA GLY A 152 -13.19 -7.82 9.21
C GLY A 152 -14.23 -7.58 8.10
N HIS A 153 -13.82 -7.33 6.85
CA HIS A 153 -14.74 -7.08 5.75
C HIS A 153 -15.48 -8.36 5.31
N PRO A 154 -16.79 -8.31 4.94
CA PRO A 154 -17.54 -9.49 4.53
C PRO A 154 -16.88 -10.33 3.42
N PHE A 155 -16.17 -9.68 2.50
CA PHE A 155 -15.42 -10.37 1.44
C PHE A 155 -14.36 -11.36 1.98
N LEU A 156 -13.72 -11.03 3.10
CA LEU A 156 -12.71 -11.87 3.76
C LEU A 156 -13.29 -12.73 4.88
N GLY A 157 -14.61 -12.65 5.13
CA GLY A 157 -15.25 -13.25 6.30
C GLY A 157 -15.14 -14.77 6.39
N PHE A 158 -14.89 -15.47 5.28
CA PHE A 158 -14.60 -16.91 5.31
C PHE A 158 -13.23 -17.23 5.94
N TYR A 159 -12.26 -16.33 5.81
CA TYR A 159 -10.89 -16.50 6.30
C TYR A 159 -10.59 -15.72 7.58
N HIS A 160 -11.40 -14.71 7.90
CA HIS A 160 -11.20 -13.86 9.06
C HIS A 160 -11.32 -14.66 10.37
N ASP A 161 -10.25 -14.63 11.17
CA ASP A 161 -10.22 -15.22 12.52
C ASP A 161 -9.49 -14.25 13.48
N PRO A 162 -10.24 -13.47 14.29
CA PRO A 162 -9.64 -12.53 15.24
C PRO A 162 -8.69 -13.16 16.26
N ILE A 163 -8.76 -14.47 16.48
CA ILE A 163 -7.90 -15.18 17.44
C ILE A 163 -6.56 -15.56 16.79
N ASP A 164 -6.52 -15.69 15.46
CA ASP A 164 -5.33 -16.01 14.66
C ASP A 164 -4.81 -14.80 13.86
N GLU A 165 -5.20 -13.58 14.26
CA GLU A 165 -4.75 -12.31 13.70
C GLU A 165 -3.96 -11.50 14.75
N PRO A 166 -2.77 -11.97 15.18
CA PRO A 166 -2.02 -11.34 16.25
C PRO A 166 -1.53 -9.94 15.86
N THR A 167 -1.59 -9.02 16.82
CA THR A 167 -0.97 -7.70 16.68
C THR A 167 0.37 -7.67 17.40
N ILE A 168 1.29 -6.88 16.87
CA ILE A 168 2.52 -6.52 17.57
C ILE A 168 2.31 -5.19 18.30
N GLY A 169 2.98 -5.02 19.43
CA GLY A 169 3.05 -3.73 20.12
C GLY A 169 3.70 -2.65 19.25
N PRO A 170 3.75 -1.40 19.75
CA PRO A 170 4.38 -0.31 19.00
C PRO A 170 5.83 -0.67 18.66
N MET A 171 6.15 -0.66 17.37
CA MET A 171 7.52 -0.89 16.91
C MET A 171 8.34 0.36 17.18
N ILE A 172 9.44 0.21 17.91
CA ILE A 172 10.39 1.29 18.19
C ILE A 172 11.64 1.00 17.38
N ASP A 173 11.93 1.88 16.42
CA ASP A 173 13.22 1.93 15.74
C ASP A 173 13.99 3.14 16.28
N GLU A 174 14.86 2.89 17.25
CA GLU A 174 15.70 3.92 17.88
C GLU A 174 16.75 4.51 16.94
N HIS A 175 17.02 3.84 15.81
CA HIS A 175 18.03 4.25 14.85
C HIS A 175 17.45 5.03 13.66
N GLN A 176 16.12 5.01 13.45
CA GLN A 176 15.46 5.60 12.27
C GLN A 176 15.83 7.06 12.00
N ASN A 177 15.95 7.87 13.05
CA ASN A 177 16.24 9.31 12.96
C ASN A 177 17.63 9.68 13.49
N ALA A 178 18.48 8.69 13.77
CA ALA A 178 19.79 8.92 14.35
C ALA A 178 20.84 9.25 13.27
N GLU A 179 21.71 10.21 13.58
CA GLU A 179 22.85 10.55 12.73
C GLU A 179 24.10 9.80 13.21
N TYR A 180 24.36 8.63 12.63
CA TYR A 180 25.55 7.83 12.91
C TYR A 180 26.60 7.94 11.80
N SER A 181 27.87 7.88 12.18
CA SER A 181 28.97 7.64 11.25
C SER A 181 28.89 6.23 10.66
N LYS A 182 29.65 5.99 9.58
CA LYS A 182 29.77 4.66 8.97
C LYS A 182 30.28 3.62 9.98
N GLU A 183 31.23 3.99 10.82
CA GLU A 183 31.84 3.12 11.84
C GLU A 183 30.84 2.79 12.94
N GLN A 184 30.03 3.76 13.37
CA GLN A 184 28.95 3.54 14.33
C GLN A 184 27.89 2.59 13.78
N TRP A 185 27.43 2.80 12.53
CA TRP A 185 26.50 1.89 11.87
C TRP A 185 27.03 0.45 11.78
N LYS A 186 28.31 0.29 11.43
CA LYS A 186 28.94 -1.04 11.41
C LYS A 186 28.94 -1.71 12.77
N SER A 187 29.24 -0.95 13.82
CA SER A 187 29.24 -1.47 15.19
C SER A 187 27.85 -1.92 15.63
N ILE A 188 26.82 -1.12 15.34
CA ILE A 188 25.42 -1.44 15.66
C ILE A 188 24.98 -2.70 14.94
N VAL A 189 25.21 -2.79 13.63
CA VAL A 189 24.85 -3.98 12.85
C VAL A 189 25.62 -5.22 13.33
N TRP A 190 26.89 -5.07 13.69
CA TRP A 190 27.68 -6.17 14.25
C TRP A 190 27.08 -6.68 15.57
N GLN A 191 26.72 -5.78 16.47
CA GLN A 191 26.07 -6.12 17.74
C GLN A 191 24.73 -6.84 17.52
N MET A 192 23.91 -6.38 16.58
CA MET A 192 22.64 -7.05 16.23
C MET A 192 22.84 -8.49 15.75
N VAL A 193 23.95 -8.77 15.04
CA VAL A 193 24.30 -10.13 14.62
C VAL A 193 24.74 -10.98 15.81
N GLU A 194 25.53 -10.43 16.73
CA GLU A 194 25.97 -11.14 17.94
C GLU A 194 24.83 -11.45 18.91
N GLU A 195 23.84 -10.57 19.00
CA GLU A 195 22.67 -10.72 19.88
C GLU A 195 21.54 -11.54 19.25
N PHE A 196 21.67 -11.94 17.98
CA PHE A 196 20.63 -12.70 17.30
C PHE A 196 20.41 -14.06 17.97
N LEU A 197 19.20 -14.26 18.49
CA LEU A 197 18.76 -15.55 19.01
C LEU A 197 17.94 -16.27 17.94
N PRO A 198 18.36 -17.46 17.48
CA PRO A 198 17.58 -18.22 16.53
C PRO A 198 16.22 -18.62 17.15
N PRO A 199 15.16 -18.73 16.34
CA PRO A 199 13.87 -19.20 16.83
C PRO A 199 13.98 -20.56 17.52
N SER A 200 13.13 -20.78 18.51
CA SER A 200 13.14 -21.99 19.35
C SER A 200 12.95 -23.31 18.60
N TRP A 201 12.41 -23.27 17.38
CA TRP A 201 12.25 -24.43 16.50
C TRP A 201 13.46 -24.72 15.61
N VAL A 202 14.51 -23.91 15.64
CA VAL A 202 15.78 -24.19 14.97
C VAL A 202 16.58 -25.16 15.82
N ASN A 203 16.90 -26.34 15.27
CA ASN A 203 17.66 -27.35 15.98
C ASN A 203 19.09 -26.84 16.26
N GLN A 204 19.40 -26.61 17.54
CA GLN A 204 20.70 -26.09 17.98
C GLN A 204 21.87 -27.03 17.66
N ASP A 205 21.59 -28.32 17.43
CA ASP A 205 22.60 -29.31 17.04
C ASP A 205 23.22 -29.03 15.66
N LEU A 206 22.56 -28.23 14.79
CA LEU A 206 23.10 -27.83 13.48
C LEU A 206 24.01 -26.60 13.55
N ILE A 207 24.02 -25.87 14.67
CA ILE A 207 24.79 -24.63 14.85
C ILE A 207 26.18 -24.91 15.45
N ASN A 208 26.34 -26.04 16.15
CA ASN A 208 27.58 -26.38 16.85
C ASN A 208 28.60 -27.19 16.02
N ASP A 209 28.31 -27.44 14.72
CA ASP A 209 29.15 -28.25 13.82
C ASP A 209 29.94 -27.42 12.78
N SER A 210 30.06 -26.10 12.96
CA SER A 210 30.84 -25.19 12.10
C SER A 210 31.95 -24.46 12.83
#